data_AF-A0A7L4Q0B9-F1
#
_entry.id   AF-A0A7L4Q0B9-F1
#
_cell.length_a   1.000
_cell.length_b   1.000
_cell.length_c   1.000
_cell.angle_alpha   90.00
_cell.angle_beta   90.00
_cell.angle_gamma   90.00
#
_symmetry.space_group_name_H-M   'P 1'
#
loop_
_entity.id
_entity.type
_entity.pdbx_description
1 polymer ?
#
loop_
_entity_poly.entity_id
_entity_poly.type
_entity_poly.pdbx_seq_one_letter_code
_entity_poly.pdbx_strand_id
1 'polypeptide(L)' 'NALSPRMQLELLRLFSRVTAAGTVQFVIATHSPILLAYPDAEICSFDFIPVRKVAYEETDYFRIFRDFLTNRERFLGDV' A
#
# COMPACT_ATOMS: atom_id res chain seq x y z
N ASN A 1 16.81 -5.91 5.04
CA ASN A 1 16.83 -4.77 4.10
C ASN A 1 15.43 -4.53 3.57
N ALA A 2 14.83 -3.38 3.88
CA ALA A 2 13.55 -2.98 3.31
C ALA A 2 13.79 -2.24 1.99
N LEU A 3 12.89 -2.39 1.01
CA LEU A 3 12.92 -1.56 -0.20
C LEU A 3 12.66 -0.10 0.20
N SER A 4 13.48 0.83 -0.29
CA SER A 4 13.20 2.26 -0.12
C SER A 4 11.88 2.63 -0.81
N PRO A 5 11.19 3.72 -0.42
CA PRO A 5 9.99 4.20 -1.10
C PRO A 5 10.16 4.32 -2.62
N ARG A 6 11.32 4.80 -3.08
CA ARG A 6 11.67 4.90 -4.50
C ARG A 6 11.69 3.53 -5.18
N MET A 7 12.35 2.55 -4.57
CA MET A 7 12.42 1.20 -5.13
C MET A 7 11.05 0.51 -5.16
N GLN A 8 10.16 0.82 -4.20
CA GLN A 8 8.79 0.32 -4.21
C GLN A 8 7.98 0.90 -5.39
N LEU A 9 8.17 2.18 -5.72
CA LEU A 9 7.58 2.78 -6.93
C LEU A 9 8.11 2.14 -8.22
N GLU A 10 9.41 1.86 -8.29
CA GLU A 10 10.00 1.15 -9.42
C GLU A 10 9.43 -0.28 -9.56
N LEU A 11 9.20 -0.95 -8.43
CA LEU A 11 8.57 -2.27 -8.39
C LEU A 11 7.12 -2.24 -8.90
N LEU A 12 6.31 -1.25 -8.53
CA LEU A 12 4.94 -1.09 -9.08
C LEU A 12 4.96 -0.93 -10.60
N ARG A 13 5.90 -0.14 -11.12
CA ARG A 13 6.07 0.03 -12.58
C ARG A 13 6.47 -1.28 -13.25
N LEU A 14 7.27 -2.11 -12.58
CA LEU A 14 7.61 -3.44 -13.08
C LEU A 14 6.37 -4.34 -13.11
N PHE A 15 5.57 -4.37 -12.03
CA PHE A 15 4.32 -5.14 -12.00
C PHE A 15 3.40 -4.77 -13.16
N SER A 16 3.16 -3.47 -13.36
CA SER A 16 2.31 -2.97 -14.45
C SER A 16 2.78 -3.44 -15.83
N ARG A 17 4.09 -3.44 -16.09
CA ARG A 17 4.63 -3.96 -17.37
C ARG A 17 4.44 -5.46 -17.53
N VAL A 18 4.59 -6.24 -16.46
CA VAL A 18 4.50 -7.70 -16.50
C VAL A 18 3.06 -8.16 -16.58
N THR A 19 2.15 -7.53 -15.83
CA THR A 19 0.72 -7.88 -15.84
C THR A 19 0.01 -7.44 -17.12
N ALA A 20 0.55 -6.46 -17.86
CA ALA A 20 -0.04 -5.99 -19.12
C ALA A 20 -0.20 -7.10 -20.18
N ALA A 21 0.60 -8.16 -20.11
CA ALA A 21 0.48 -9.32 -21.01
C ALA A 21 -0.70 -10.26 -20.63
N GLY A 22 -1.33 -10.08 -19.48
CA GLY A 22 -2.49 -10.86 -19.01
C GLY A 22 -2.19 -12.30 -18.57
N THR A 23 -0.93 -12.74 -18.62
CA THR A 23 -0.51 -14.12 -18.32
C THR A 23 0.05 -14.30 -16.92
N VAL A 24 0.10 -13.23 -16.12
CA VAL A 24 0.76 -13.22 -14.81
C VAL A 24 -0.14 -12.57 -13.76
N GLN A 25 -0.25 -13.22 -12.60
CA GLN A 25 -0.87 -12.68 -11.39
C GLN A 25 0.18 -12.60 -10.28
N PHE A 26 0.19 -11.49 -9.53
CA PHE A 26 1.01 -11.32 -8.34
C PHE A 26 0.15 -11.47 -7.08
N VAL A 27 0.68 -12.17 -6.07
CA VAL A 27 0.15 -12.22 -4.70
C VAL A 27 1.21 -11.65 -3.78
N ILE A 28 0.89 -10.56 -3.07
CA ILE A 28 1.87 -9.77 -2.31
C ILE A 28 1.36 -9.61 -0.88
N ALA A 29 2.16 -10.04 0.10
CA ALA A 29 1.95 -9.69 1.50
C ALA A 29 2.76 -8.43 1.83
N THR A 30 2.09 -7.33 2.13
CA THR A 30 2.77 -6.05 2.41
C THR A 30 1.93 -5.13 3.28
N HIS A 31 2.61 -4.34 4.10
CA HIS A 31 2.06 -3.22 4.83
C HIS A 31 2.41 -1.87 4.19
N SER A 32 3.18 -1.87 3.09
CA SER A 32 3.55 -0.63 2.45
C SER A 32 2.34 0.02 1.77
N PRO A 33 1.95 1.25 2.14
CA PRO A 33 0.89 1.95 1.43
C PRO A 33 1.26 2.22 -0.03
N ILE A 34 2.55 2.34 -0.36
CA ILE A 34 3.00 2.50 -1.75
C ILE A 34 2.62 1.26 -2.56
N LEU A 35 2.93 0.06 -2.06
CA LEU A 35 2.65 -1.17 -2.79
C LEU A 35 1.14 -1.49 -2.83
N LEU A 36 0.43 -1.20 -1.75
CA LEU A 36 -1.04 -1.36 -1.67
C LEU A 36 -1.79 -0.42 -2.64
N ALA A 37 -1.17 0.68 -3.08
CA ALA A 37 -1.75 1.63 -4.03
C ALA A 37 -1.71 1.15 -5.49
N TYR A 38 -1.37 -0.12 -5.76
CA TYR A 38 -1.39 -0.63 -7.13
C TYR A 38 -2.82 -0.56 -7.70
N PRO A 39 -3.01 0.03 -8.91
CA PRO A 39 -4.34 0.16 -9.51
C PRO A 39 -5.04 -1.19 -9.66
N ASP A 40 -6.35 -1.21 -9.40
CA ASP A 40 -7.21 -2.39 -9.54
C ASP A 40 -6.81 -3.61 -8.69
N ALA A 41 -5.92 -3.43 -7.71
CA ALA A 41 -5.54 -4.51 -6.79
C ALA A 41 -6.70 -4.86 -5.83
N GLU A 42 -6.92 -6.15 -5.63
CA GLU A 42 -7.75 -6.64 -4.54
C GLU A 42 -6.93 -6.68 -3.25
N ILE A 43 -7.33 -5.90 -2.25
CA ILE A 43 -6.67 -5.85 -0.95
C ILE A 43 -7.46 -6.68 0.06
N CYS A 44 -6.84 -7.75 0.55
CA CYS A 44 -7.36 -8.58 1.63
C CYS A 44 -6.68 -8.21 2.95
N SER A 45 -7.43 -7.70 3.92
CA SER A 45 -6.94 -7.41 5.27
C SER A 45 -7.12 -8.60 6.19
N PHE A 46 -6.03 -8.95 6.87
CA PHE A 46 -5.95 -9.99 7.90
C PHE A 46 -6.14 -9.42 9.31
N ASP A 47 -6.44 -8.12 9.43
CA ASP A 47 -6.73 -7.46 10.71
C ASP A 47 -8.16 -7.77 11.21
N PHE A 48 -8.93 -8.50 10.41
CA PHE A 48 -10.31 -8.90 10.68
C PHE A 48 -10.41 -10.43 10.66
N ILE A 49 -11.33 -10.94 11.49
CA ILE A 49 -11.71 -12.35 11.48
C ILE A 49 -13.22 -12.40 11.16
N PRO A 50 -13.64 -12.94 10.00
CA PRO A 50 -12.81 -13.51 8.93
C PRO A 50 -12.05 -12.44 8.12
N VAL A 51 -11.07 -12.88 7.32
CA VAL A 51 -10.36 -12.03 6.35
C VAL A 51 -11.37 -11.33 5.47
N ARG A 52 -11.16 -10.02 5.24
CA ARG A 52 -12.09 -9.20 4.45
C ARG A 52 -11.37 -8.40 3.37
N LYS A 53 -12.07 -8.13 2.29
CA LYS A 53 -11.63 -7.16 1.28
C LYS A 53 -11.84 -5.75 1.82
N VAL A 54 -10.88 -4.87 1.57
CA VAL A 54 -10.94 -3.46 1.97
C VAL A 54 -10.50 -2.59 0.81
N ALA A 55 -11.00 -1.35 0.75
CA ALA A 55 -10.44 -0.35 -0.14
C ALA A 55 -9.06 0.10 0.35
N TYR A 56 -8.24 0.64 -0.56
CA TYR A 56 -6.92 1.16 -0.22
C TYR A 56 -7.00 2.24 0.88
N GLU A 57 -7.98 3.14 0.76
CA GLU A 57 -8.23 4.24 1.71
C GLU A 57 -8.73 3.77 3.08
N GLU A 58 -9.17 2.52 3.17
CA GLU A 58 -9.60 1.90 4.42
C GLU A 58 -8.46 1.24 5.18
N THR A 59 -7.30 1.05 4.55
CA THR A 59 -6.14 0.45 5.20
C THR A 59 -5.58 1.37 6.29
N ASP A 60 -5.22 0.81 7.44
CA ASP A 60 -4.67 1.59 8.55
C ASP A 60 -3.36 2.28 8.17
N TYR A 61 -2.51 1.60 7.39
CA TYR A 61 -1.26 2.16 6.88
C TYR A 61 -1.47 3.38 5.97
N PHE A 62 -2.46 3.34 5.07
CA PHE A 62 -2.81 4.52 4.29
C PHE A 62 -3.25 5.67 5.19
N ARG A 63 -4.18 5.41 6.12
CA ARG A 63 -4.76 6.43 7.01
C ARG A 63 -3.69 7.11 7.86
N ILE A 64 -2.82 6.32 8.50
CA ILE A 64 -1.73 6.85 9.33
C ILE A 64 -0.79 7.73 8.50
N PHE A 65 -0.34 7.24 7.33
CA PHE A 65 0.58 8.01 6.49
C PHE A 65 -0.08 9.28 5.93
N ARG A 66 -1.33 9.19 5.47
CA ARG A 66 -2.10 10.34 4.99
C ARG A 66 -2.23 11.38 6.10
N ASP A 67 -2.64 10.98 7.29
CA ASP A 67 -2.89 11.89 8.40
C ASP A 67 -1.58 12.55 8.85
N PHE A 68 -0.48 11.79 8.94
CA PHE A 68 0.85 12.34 9.25
C PHE A 68 1.33 13.34 8.18
N LEU A 69 1.18 13.01 6.89
CA LEU A 69 1.64 13.89 5.81
C LEU A 69 0.80 15.16 5.67
N THR A 70 -0.50 15.09 5.96
CA THR A 70 -1.43 16.22 5.84
C THR A 70 -1.50 17.09 7.10
N ASN A 71 -1.21 16.53 8.28
CA ASN A 71 -1.28 17.27 9.54
C ASN A 71 -0.16 16.86 10.51
N ARG A 72 1.10 16.96 10.07
CA ARG A 72 2.27 16.53 10.87
C ARG A 72 2.36 17.20 12.24
N GLU A 73 1.96 18.47 12.33
CA GLU A 73 2.03 19.28 13.55
C GLU A 73 1.18 18.66 14.67
N ARG A 74 -0.01 18.14 14.34
CA ARG A 74 -0.85 17.42 15.31
C ARG A 74 -0.20 16.15 15.85
N PHE A 75 0.61 15.46 15.04
CA PHE A 75 1.29 14.22 15.46
C PHE A 75 2.58 14.49 16.22
N LEU A 76 3.25 15.59 15.90
CA LEU A 76 4.54 15.94 16.49
C LEU A 76 4.42 16.85 17.71
N GLY A 77 3.29 17.55 17.88
CA GLY A 77 2.89 18.38 19.03
C GLY A 77 4.01 19.15 19.70
N ASP A 78 4.11 20.47 19.47
CA ASP A 78 5.06 21.40 20.12
C ASP A 78 6.39 20.75 20.55
N VAL A 79 7.21 20.36 19.57
CA VAL A 79 8.67 20.27 19.76
C VAL A 79 9.25 21.67 19.68
#